data_AF-A0A392PCL3-F1
#
_entry.id   AF-A0A392PCL3-F1
#
_cell.length_a   1.000
_cell.length_b   1.000
_cell.length_c   1.000
_cell.angle_alpha   90.00
_cell.angle_beta   90.00
_cell.angle_gamma   90.00
#
_symmetry.space_group_name_H-M   'P 1'
#
loop_
_entity.id
_entity.type
_entity.pdbx_description
1 polymer ?
#
loop_
_entity_poly.entity_id
_entity_poly.type
_entity_poly.pdbx_seq_one_letter_code
_entity_poly.pdbx_strand_id
1 'polypeptide(L)'
;EVEAGLMEYKPDIIISVHPLMQHIPLWVLKWQGLEKKVIFVTVITDLSTCHPTWFHPWVNRCYCSSQEVAKKALQEGLEESQTRIYGLPIRPSFARAVLVKDELRKELEMDPDLPAVLLMGGGEGMGPVKKTAKALAESLYDKKAEKPIGQIVIICGRNKNLVASVEAIEWKIPVK
;
A
#
# COMPACT_ATOMS: atom_id res chain seq x y z
N GLU A 1 -15.57 -8.18 20.21
CA GLU A 1 -14.25 -7.53 20.02
C GLU A 1 -14.32 -6.01 19.98
N VAL A 2 -15.12 -5.39 19.11
CA VAL A 2 -15.22 -3.91 19.03
C VAL A 2 -15.61 -3.27 20.38
N GLU A 3 -16.65 -3.78 21.03
CA GLU A 3 -17.07 -3.30 22.36
C GLU A 3 -15.98 -3.46 23.42
N ALA A 4 -15.28 -4.59 23.45
CA ALA A 4 -14.17 -4.81 24.37
C ALA A 4 -13.05 -3.77 24.15
N GLY A 5 -12.71 -3.50 22.89
CA GLY A 5 -11.74 -2.46 22.54
C GLY A 5 -12.20 -1.06 22.94
N LEU A 6 -13.48 -0.71 22.75
CA LEU A 6 -14.02 0.59 23.20
C LEU A 6 -13.87 0.77 24.72
N MET A 7 -14.14 -0.27 25.49
CA MET A 7 -14.06 -0.22 26.96
C MET A 7 -12.63 -0.22 27.48
N GLU A 8 -11.74 -0.94 26.81
CA GLU A 8 -10.31 -1.01 27.14
C GLU A 8 -9.61 0.32 26.84
N TYR A 9 -9.74 0.82 25.60
CA TYR A 9 -8.98 1.97 25.13
C TYR A 9 -9.67 3.31 25.38
N LYS A 10 -11.00 3.33 25.58
CA LYS A 10 -11.82 4.56 25.76
C LYS A 10 -11.44 5.67 24.79
N PRO A 11 -11.48 5.41 23.47
CA PRO A 11 -10.88 6.30 22.48
C PRO A 11 -11.67 7.60 22.33
N ASP A 12 -10.97 8.73 22.19
CA ASP A 12 -11.56 9.99 21.73
C ASP A 12 -11.80 9.98 20.20
N ILE A 13 -10.99 9.18 19.47
CA ILE A 13 -11.07 9.03 18.02
C ILE A 13 -10.84 7.57 17.61
N ILE A 14 -11.64 7.10 16.65
CA ILE A 14 -11.51 5.80 16.00
C ILE A 14 -11.22 6.04 14.52
N ILE A 15 -10.18 5.37 14.02
CA ILE A 15 -9.77 5.43 12.62
C ILE A 15 -9.98 4.06 12.00
N SER A 16 -10.91 3.97 11.06
CA SER A 16 -11.12 2.77 10.25
C SER A 16 -10.29 2.84 8.96
N VAL A 17 -9.44 1.85 8.77
CA VAL A 17 -8.62 1.64 7.55
C VAL A 17 -9.03 0.37 6.81
N HIS A 18 -10.24 -0.15 7.05
CA HIS A 18 -10.72 -1.39 6.47
C HIS A 18 -12.16 -1.24 5.97
N PRO A 19 -12.54 -1.81 4.80
CA PRO A 19 -13.87 -1.62 4.21
C PRO A 19 -15.02 -2.25 5.01
N LEU A 20 -14.73 -3.19 5.92
CA LEU A 20 -15.76 -3.85 6.75
C LEU A 20 -15.87 -3.28 8.16
N MET A 21 -15.17 -2.18 8.45
CA MET A 21 -15.04 -1.62 9.79
C MET A 21 -15.81 -0.30 9.94
N GLN A 22 -16.88 -0.10 9.18
CA GLN A 22 -17.75 1.09 9.27
C GLN A 22 -19.04 0.73 10.01
N HIS A 23 -19.83 -0.16 9.43
CA HIS A 23 -21.20 -0.46 9.86
C HIS A 23 -21.27 -0.98 11.31
N ILE A 24 -20.54 -2.06 11.61
CA ILE A 24 -20.57 -2.68 12.95
C ILE A 24 -20.03 -1.72 14.03
N PRO A 25 -18.85 -1.10 13.88
CA PRO A 25 -18.35 -0.18 14.90
C PRO A 25 -19.24 1.04 15.13
N LEU A 26 -19.78 1.65 14.07
CA LEU A 26 -20.70 2.79 14.19
C LEU A 26 -22.01 2.40 14.88
N TRP A 27 -22.51 1.19 14.61
CA TRP A 27 -23.70 0.68 15.28
C TRP A 27 -23.47 0.47 16.78
N VAL A 28 -22.32 -0.11 17.15
CA VAL A 28 -21.93 -0.29 18.57
C VAL A 28 -21.78 1.06 19.27
N LEU A 29 -21.11 2.05 18.66
CA LEU A 29 -20.98 3.39 19.22
C LEU A 29 -22.35 4.03 19.51
N LYS A 30 -23.28 3.91 18.57
CA LYS A 30 -24.64 4.42 18.71
C LYS A 30 -25.41 3.70 19.82
N TRP A 31 -25.29 2.37 19.90
CA TRP A 31 -25.97 1.58 20.91
C TRP A 31 -25.48 1.89 22.33
N GLN A 32 -24.19 2.23 22.49
CA GLN A 32 -23.60 2.64 23.76
C GLN A 32 -23.77 4.14 24.08
N GLY A 33 -24.43 4.94 23.22
CA GLY A 33 -24.59 6.38 23.41
C GLY A 33 -23.27 7.17 23.32
N LEU A 34 -22.30 6.64 22.59
CA LEU A 34 -20.96 7.20 22.43
C LEU A 34 -20.78 7.96 21.11
N GLU A 35 -21.78 7.95 20.22
CA GLU A 35 -21.70 8.52 18.87
C GLU A 35 -21.45 10.04 18.83
N LYS A 36 -21.75 10.76 19.93
CA LYS A 36 -21.45 12.19 20.07
C LYS A 36 -20.13 12.48 20.79
N LYS A 37 -19.56 11.48 21.44
CA LYS A 37 -18.34 11.61 22.26
C LYS A 37 -17.09 11.17 21.51
N VAL A 38 -17.22 10.13 20.68
CA VAL A 38 -16.11 9.53 19.96
C VAL A 38 -16.15 9.96 18.51
N ILE A 39 -15.07 10.55 18.01
CA ILE A 39 -14.95 10.89 16.60
C ILE A 39 -14.66 9.61 15.81
N PHE A 40 -15.49 9.31 14.82
CA PHE A 40 -15.27 8.18 13.92
C PHE A 40 -14.84 8.68 12.55
N VAL A 41 -13.65 8.27 12.10
CA VAL A 41 -13.14 8.60 10.77
C VAL A 41 -12.80 7.37 9.96
N THR A 42 -13.04 7.45 8.66
CA THR A 42 -12.63 6.43 7.68
C THR A 42 -11.47 6.98 6.86
N VAL A 43 -10.43 6.16 6.67
CA VAL A 43 -9.39 6.41 5.68
C VAL A 43 -9.47 5.32 4.62
N ILE A 44 -9.89 5.70 3.41
CA ILE A 44 -10.06 4.75 2.31
C ILE A 44 -8.69 4.36 1.78
N THR A 45 -8.44 3.05 1.73
CA THR A 45 -7.18 2.50 1.19
C THR A 45 -7.29 2.03 -0.25
N ASP A 46 -8.50 2.00 -0.82
CA ASP A 46 -8.73 1.71 -2.23
C ASP A 46 -8.40 2.94 -3.08
N LEU A 47 -7.72 2.73 -4.21
CA LEU A 47 -7.21 3.82 -5.06
C LEU A 47 -8.21 4.30 -6.13
N SER A 48 -9.21 3.49 -6.47
CA SER A 48 -10.18 3.85 -7.51
C SER A 48 -11.52 3.15 -7.27
N THR A 49 -11.62 1.87 -7.61
CA THR A 49 -12.85 1.08 -7.43
C THR A 49 -13.04 0.74 -5.95
N CYS A 50 -13.76 1.60 -5.24
CA CYS A 50 -14.04 1.42 -3.82
C CYS A 50 -15.27 0.53 -3.61
N HIS A 51 -15.17 -0.42 -2.68
CA HIS A 51 -16.34 -1.16 -2.23
C HIS A 51 -17.32 -0.23 -1.49
N PRO A 52 -18.66 -0.34 -1.69
CA PRO A 52 -19.63 0.56 -1.05
C PRO A 52 -19.55 0.60 0.48
N THR A 53 -19.06 -0.48 1.11
CA THR A 53 -18.98 -0.58 2.57
C THR A 53 -17.99 0.39 3.23
N TRP A 54 -17.10 1.02 2.43
CA TRP A 54 -16.27 2.14 2.90
C TRP A 54 -17.09 3.36 3.32
N PHE A 55 -18.28 3.54 2.74
CA PHE A 55 -19.08 4.74 2.89
C PHE A 55 -20.19 4.48 3.92
N HIS A 56 -20.30 5.39 4.90
CA HIS A 56 -21.37 5.33 5.88
C HIS A 56 -21.71 6.74 6.37
N PRO A 57 -22.99 7.16 6.38
CA PRO A 57 -23.38 8.54 6.69
C PRO A 57 -23.10 8.95 8.14
N TRP A 58 -22.92 8.00 9.07
CA TRP A 58 -22.63 8.30 10.48
C TRP A 58 -21.15 8.57 10.79
N VAL A 59 -20.26 8.58 9.79
CA VAL A 59 -18.86 8.96 10.04
C VAL A 59 -18.75 10.48 10.25
N ASN A 60 -17.82 10.93 11.08
CA ASN A 60 -17.51 12.35 11.19
C ASN A 60 -16.69 12.83 9.99
N ARG A 61 -15.82 11.96 9.46
CA ARG A 61 -15.00 12.27 8.29
C ARG A 61 -14.62 11.03 7.50
N CYS A 62 -14.55 11.18 6.19
CA CYS A 62 -14.06 10.20 5.24
C CYS A 62 -12.90 10.82 4.45
N TYR A 63 -11.71 10.25 4.62
CA TYR A 63 -10.50 10.65 3.92
C TYR A 63 -10.36 9.80 2.65
N CYS A 64 -10.41 10.47 1.51
CA CYS A 64 -10.37 9.89 0.19
C CYS A 64 -8.97 9.97 -0.40
N SER A 65 -8.60 8.94 -1.16
CA SER A 65 -7.33 8.85 -1.88
C SER A 65 -7.29 9.73 -3.13
N SER A 66 -8.44 10.05 -3.73
CA SER A 66 -8.55 10.88 -4.93
C SER A 66 -9.90 11.61 -5.04
N GLN A 67 -10.02 12.47 -6.07
CA GLN A 67 -11.26 13.18 -6.39
C GLN A 67 -12.37 12.21 -6.82
N GLU A 68 -12.02 11.15 -7.54
CA GLU A 68 -12.96 10.12 -7.99
C GLU A 68 -13.58 9.39 -6.80
N VAL A 69 -12.76 9.04 -5.80
CA VAL A 69 -13.23 8.41 -4.57
C VAL A 69 -14.13 9.35 -3.76
N ALA A 70 -13.78 10.64 -3.68
CA ALA A 70 -14.64 11.62 -3.02
C ALA A 70 -15.99 11.79 -3.73
N LYS A 71 -16.00 11.82 -5.07
CA LYS A 71 -17.24 11.86 -5.85
C LYS A 71 -18.10 10.62 -5.59
N LYS A 72 -17.48 9.44 -5.50
CA LYS A 72 -18.18 8.20 -5.15
C LYS A 72 -18.76 8.26 -3.73
N ALA A 73 -18.02 8.81 -2.76
CA ALA A 73 -18.52 9.00 -1.40
C ALA A 73 -19.79 9.86 -1.36
N LEU A 74 -19.83 10.96 -2.13
CA LEU A 74 -21.02 11.81 -2.25
C LEU A 74 -22.21 11.05 -2.87
N GLN A 75 -21.95 10.23 -3.89
CA GLN A 75 -22.98 9.38 -4.52
C GLN A 75 -23.56 8.33 -3.56
N GLU A 76 -22.76 7.86 -2.59
CA GLU A 76 -23.16 6.91 -1.55
C GLU A 76 -23.77 7.59 -0.30
N GLY A 77 -24.04 8.91 -0.39
CA GLY A 77 -24.82 9.64 0.61
C GLY A 77 -23.99 10.33 1.70
N LEU A 78 -22.67 10.46 1.53
CA LEU A 78 -21.88 11.35 2.39
C LEU A 78 -22.05 12.80 1.96
N GLU A 79 -21.97 13.71 2.92
CA GLU A 79 -21.92 15.14 2.68
C GLU A 79 -20.52 15.61 2.29
N GLU A 80 -20.43 16.74 1.59
CA GLU A 80 -19.16 17.41 1.30
C GLU A 80 -18.42 17.81 2.60
N SER A 81 -19.17 18.14 3.64
CA SER A 81 -18.64 18.42 4.99
C SER A 81 -17.82 17.24 5.54
N GLN A 82 -18.22 16.00 5.21
CA GLN A 82 -17.62 14.76 5.67
C GLN A 82 -16.41 14.33 4.83
N THR A 83 -16.27 14.75 3.57
CA THR A 83 -15.22 14.24 2.68
C THR A 83 -13.96 15.11 2.66
N ARG A 84 -12.77 14.51 2.69
CA ARG A 84 -11.50 15.24 2.52
C ARG A 84 -10.55 14.46 1.61
N ILE A 85 -9.82 15.16 0.76
CA ILE A 85 -8.93 14.55 -0.21
C ILE A 85 -7.49 14.91 0.17
N TYR A 86 -6.77 13.94 0.74
CA TYR A 86 -5.36 14.09 1.12
C TYR A 86 -4.45 13.03 0.49
N GLY A 87 -5.02 12.11 -0.30
CA GLY A 87 -4.28 10.97 -0.83
C GLY A 87 -4.23 9.79 0.14
N LEU A 88 -3.62 8.69 -0.32
CA LEU A 88 -3.38 7.52 0.52
C LEU A 88 -2.27 7.86 1.55
N PRO A 89 -2.48 7.64 2.86
CA PRO A 89 -1.45 7.89 3.85
C PRO A 89 -0.26 6.95 3.64
N ILE A 90 0.93 7.55 3.60
CA ILE A 90 2.20 6.83 3.55
C ILE A 90 3.00 7.10 4.82
N ARG A 91 3.98 6.24 5.11
CA ARG A 91 4.87 6.43 6.27
C ARG A 91 5.63 7.76 6.12
N PRO A 92 5.70 8.62 7.15
CA PRO A 92 6.44 9.88 7.07
C PRO A 92 7.91 9.70 6.70
N SER A 93 8.55 8.62 7.15
CA SER A 93 9.93 8.30 6.79
C SER A 93 10.12 8.04 5.30
N PHE A 94 9.11 7.51 4.60
CA PHE A 94 9.15 7.33 3.15
C PHE A 94 9.05 8.68 2.42
N ALA A 95 8.13 9.55 2.87
CA ALA A 95 7.92 10.85 2.25
C ALA A 95 9.08 11.84 2.46
N ARG A 96 9.77 11.74 3.61
CA ARG A 96 10.85 12.66 4.02
C ARG A 96 12.25 12.15 3.67
N ALA A 97 12.36 10.98 3.04
CA ALA A 97 13.66 10.42 2.69
C ALA A 97 14.35 11.32 1.67
N VAL A 98 15.52 11.85 2.03
CA VAL A 98 16.42 12.55 1.11
C VAL A 98 17.45 11.53 0.67
N LEU A 99 17.39 11.15 -0.61
CA LEU A 99 18.13 10.01 -1.14
C LEU A 99 18.92 10.45 -2.37
N VAL A 100 20.22 10.12 -2.39
CA VAL A 100 21.08 10.29 -3.57
C VAL A 100 21.12 8.95 -4.30
N LYS A 101 20.66 8.94 -5.56
CA LYS A 101 20.50 7.71 -6.35
C LYS A 101 21.79 6.89 -6.44
N ASP A 102 22.92 7.56 -6.62
CA ASP A 102 24.22 6.89 -6.81
C ASP A 102 24.77 6.32 -5.51
N GLU A 103 24.53 6.99 -4.37
CA GLU A 103 24.87 6.47 -3.05
C GLU A 103 24.05 5.21 -2.73
N LEU A 104 22.75 5.22 -3.03
CA LEU A 104 21.89 4.05 -2.84
C LEU A 104 22.27 2.87 -3.72
N ARG A 105 22.63 3.13 -4.98
CA ARG A 105 23.12 2.07 -5.87
C ARG A 105 24.40 1.45 -5.32
N LYS A 106 25.32 2.27 -4.80
CA LYS A 106 26.54 1.78 -4.16
C LYS A 106 26.24 0.96 -2.90
N GLU A 107 25.35 1.46 -2.03
CA GLU A 107 24.94 0.77 -0.79
C GLU A 107 24.29 -0.59 -1.08
N LEU A 108 23.46 -0.66 -2.13
CA LEU A 108 22.76 -1.88 -2.54
C LEU A 108 23.58 -2.77 -3.50
N GLU A 109 24.84 -2.42 -3.76
CA GLU A 109 25.74 -3.13 -4.67
C GLU A 109 25.16 -3.30 -6.09
N MET A 110 24.42 -2.29 -6.54
CA MET A 110 23.83 -2.20 -7.86
C MET A 110 24.82 -1.64 -8.88
N ASP A 111 24.58 -1.95 -10.15
CA ASP A 111 25.33 -1.32 -11.25
C ASP A 111 25.05 0.20 -11.29
N PRO A 112 26.08 1.05 -11.41
CA PRO A 112 25.91 2.50 -11.35
C PRO A 112 25.19 3.07 -12.58
N ASP A 113 25.35 2.45 -13.74
CA ASP A 113 24.98 3.03 -15.04
C ASP A 113 23.71 2.38 -15.61
N LEU A 114 23.48 1.10 -15.33
CA LEU A 114 22.33 0.37 -15.88
C LEU A 114 21.00 0.87 -15.29
N PRO A 115 19.95 1.04 -16.12
CA PRO A 115 18.60 1.29 -15.63
C PRO A 115 18.09 0.09 -14.81
N ALA A 116 17.41 0.37 -13.71
CA ALA A 116 16.98 -0.65 -12.76
C ALA A 116 15.46 -0.80 -12.74
N VAL A 117 14.98 -2.04 -12.70
CA VAL A 117 13.58 -2.39 -12.43
C VAL A 117 13.46 -2.89 -10.99
N LEU A 118 12.65 -2.21 -10.17
CA LEU A 118 12.26 -2.72 -8.86
C LEU A 118 11.07 -3.68 -9.02
N LEU A 119 11.30 -4.95 -8.71
CA LEU A 119 10.28 -5.99 -8.74
C LEU A 119 9.91 -6.39 -7.32
N MET A 120 8.63 -6.27 -6.97
CA MET A 120 8.13 -6.62 -5.64
C MET A 120 6.73 -7.22 -5.70
N GLY A 121 6.44 -8.15 -4.78
CA GLY A 121 5.14 -8.83 -4.63
C GLY A 121 4.37 -8.44 -3.36
N GLY A 122 4.64 -7.25 -2.81
CA GLY A 122 4.15 -6.85 -1.50
C GLY A 122 4.86 -7.56 -0.33
N GLY A 123 4.35 -7.36 0.89
CA GLY A 123 5.01 -7.84 2.12
C GLY A 123 5.16 -9.36 2.23
N GLU A 124 4.28 -10.12 1.59
CA GLU A 124 4.31 -11.59 1.56
C GLU A 124 4.98 -12.16 0.28
N GLY A 125 5.50 -11.30 -0.61
CA GLY A 125 6.10 -11.75 -1.87
C GLY A 125 5.14 -12.56 -2.75
N MET A 126 3.90 -12.08 -2.89
CA MET A 126 2.84 -12.77 -3.62
C MET A 126 2.98 -12.62 -5.14
N GLY A 127 2.36 -13.54 -5.86
CA GLY A 127 2.32 -13.55 -7.32
C GLY A 127 3.54 -14.23 -7.95
N PRO A 128 3.60 -14.26 -9.30
CA PRO A 128 4.59 -15.03 -10.03
C PRO A 128 5.95 -14.30 -10.15
N VAL A 129 6.46 -13.73 -9.05
CA VAL A 129 7.67 -12.89 -9.01
C VAL A 129 8.85 -13.55 -9.72
N LYS A 130 9.13 -14.83 -9.43
CA LYS A 130 10.20 -15.59 -10.08
C LYS A 130 10.04 -15.68 -11.61
N LYS A 131 8.81 -15.90 -12.09
CA LYS A 131 8.52 -15.99 -13.53
C LYS A 131 8.72 -14.64 -14.21
N THR A 132 8.25 -13.57 -13.56
CA THR A 132 8.44 -12.19 -14.04
C THR A 132 9.92 -11.80 -14.07
N ALA A 133 10.68 -12.14 -13.02
CA ALA A 133 12.12 -11.89 -12.96
C ALA A 133 12.87 -12.54 -14.12
N LYS A 134 12.55 -13.82 -14.44
CA LYS A 134 13.12 -14.51 -15.61
C LYS A 134 12.79 -13.82 -16.93
N ALA A 135 11.53 -13.45 -17.14
CA ALA A 135 11.12 -12.74 -18.35
C ALA A 135 11.79 -11.37 -18.50
N LEU A 136 11.97 -10.64 -17.39
CA LEU A 136 12.70 -9.38 -17.35
C LEU A 136 14.18 -9.59 -17.67
N ALA A 137 14.82 -10.62 -17.11
CA ALA A 137 16.22 -10.91 -17.38
C ALA A 137 16.50 -11.22 -18.86
N GLU A 138 15.58 -11.93 -19.52
CA GLU A 138 15.66 -12.16 -20.97
C GLU A 138 15.46 -10.86 -21.78
N SER A 139 14.58 -9.97 -21.32
CA SER A 139 14.24 -8.72 -22.00
C SER A 139 15.30 -7.62 -21.81
N LEU A 140 16.01 -7.65 -20.68
CA LEU A 140 17.03 -6.67 -20.31
C LEU A 140 18.46 -7.11 -20.70
N TYR A 141 18.56 -8.13 -21.56
CA TYR A 141 19.83 -8.61 -22.11
C TYR A 141 19.85 -8.45 -23.63
N ASP A 142 20.82 -7.69 -24.15
CA ASP A 142 21.02 -7.57 -25.59
C ASP A 142 21.81 -8.78 -26.09
N LYS A 143 21.12 -9.68 -26.80
CA LYS A 143 21.72 -10.88 -27.38
C LYS A 143 22.71 -10.60 -28.51
N LYS A 144 22.62 -9.46 -29.20
CA LYS A 144 23.53 -9.13 -30.30
C LYS A 144 24.84 -8.56 -29.78
N ALA A 145 24.74 -7.69 -28.78
CA ALA A 145 25.91 -7.08 -28.14
C ALA A 145 26.44 -7.92 -26.95
N GLU A 146 25.80 -9.06 -26.67
CA GLU A 146 26.10 -10.00 -25.56
C GLU A 146 26.28 -9.32 -24.20
N LYS A 147 25.47 -8.29 -23.91
CA LYS A 147 25.61 -7.47 -22.71
C LYS A 147 24.27 -7.13 -22.06
N PRO A 148 24.25 -6.91 -20.72
CA PRO A 148 23.08 -6.36 -20.06
C PRO A 148 22.79 -4.94 -20.56
N ILE A 149 21.50 -4.63 -20.72
CA ILE A 149 20.98 -3.28 -20.99
C ILE A 149 20.13 -2.76 -19.83
N GLY A 150 19.96 -3.55 -18.77
CA GLY A 150 19.33 -3.16 -17.52
C GLY A 150 19.65 -4.15 -16.39
N GLN A 151 19.15 -3.83 -15.20
CA GLN A 151 19.30 -4.62 -13.98
C GLN A 151 17.97 -4.74 -13.23
N ILE A 152 17.88 -5.70 -12.30
CA ILE A 152 16.67 -5.93 -11.50
C ILE A 152 17.02 -5.88 -10.01
N VAL A 153 16.16 -5.27 -9.20
CA VAL A 153 16.15 -5.41 -7.74
C VAL A 153 14.88 -6.14 -7.34
N ILE A 154 14.99 -7.26 -6.62
CA ILE A 154 13.85 -8.11 -6.26
C ILE A 154 13.63 -8.06 -4.75
N ILE A 155 12.54 -7.41 -4.33
CA ILE A 155 12.12 -7.41 -2.92
C ILE A 155 11.10 -8.54 -2.70
N CYS A 156 11.55 -9.62 -2.05
CA CYS A 156 10.74 -10.80 -1.76
C CYS A 156 9.83 -10.67 -0.52
N GLY A 157 9.89 -9.54 0.21
CA GLY A 157 9.16 -9.36 1.46
C GLY A 157 9.57 -10.39 2.52
N ARG A 158 8.61 -11.04 3.15
CA ARG A 158 8.82 -12.12 4.15
C ARG A 158 8.98 -13.51 3.52
N ASN A 159 8.90 -13.63 2.20
CA ASN A 159 8.90 -14.93 1.52
C ASN A 159 10.33 -15.49 1.35
N LYS A 160 10.82 -16.20 2.37
CA LYS A 160 12.15 -16.82 2.38
C LYS A 160 12.33 -17.89 1.28
N ASN A 161 11.25 -18.60 0.93
CA ASN A 161 11.29 -19.59 -0.15
C ASN A 161 11.51 -18.92 -1.50
N LEU A 162 10.87 -17.76 -1.72
CA LEU A 162 11.08 -16.98 -2.94
C LEU A 162 12.53 -16.50 -3.03
N VAL A 163 13.10 -15.96 -1.94
CA VAL A 163 14.51 -15.54 -1.86
C VAL A 163 15.43 -16.67 -2.32
N ALA A 164 15.38 -17.82 -1.64
CA ALA A 164 16.24 -18.97 -1.96
C ALA A 164 16.05 -19.44 -3.42
N SER A 165 14.81 -19.40 -3.92
CA SER A 165 14.50 -19.85 -5.27
C SER A 165 14.99 -18.90 -6.39
N VAL A 166 15.20 -17.63 -6.07
CA VAL A 166 15.68 -16.57 -6.97
C VAL A 166 17.20 -16.48 -6.91
N GLU A 167 17.79 -16.61 -5.73
CA GLU A 167 19.24 -16.67 -5.53
C GLU A 167 19.88 -17.90 -6.20
N ALA A 168 19.14 -19.01 -6.28
CA ALA A 168 19.61 -20.22 -6.97
C ALA A 168 19.63 -20.12 -8.51
N ILE A 169 19.23 -18.98 -9.09
CA ILE A 169 19.27 -18.75 -10.54
C ILE A 169 20.58 -18.08 -10.92
N GLU A 170 21.24 -18.61 -11.95
CA GLU A 170 22.30 -17.88 -12.64
C GLU A 170 21.70 -16.85 -13.61
N TRP A 171 22.00 -15.58 -13.37
CA TRP A 171 21.46 -14.46 -14.14
C TRP A 171 22.46 -13.98 -15.19
N LYS A 172 21.96 -13.65 -16.40
CA LYS A 172 22.75 -13.03 -17.47
C LYS A 172 22.86 -11.50 -17.35
N ILE A 173 22.17 -10.94 -16.37
CA ILE A 173 22.14 -9.52 -16.05
C ILE A 173 22.38 -9.36 -14.54
N PRO A 174 22.79 -8.17 -14.06
CA PRO A 174 22.85 -7.90 -12.63
C PRO A 174 21.47 -7.99 -11.99
N VAL A 175 21.39 -8.77 -10.90
CA VAL A 175 20.18 -8.92 -10.09
C VAL A 175 20.56 -8.79 -8.61
N LYS A 176 19.83 -7.95 -7.88
CA LYS A 176 19.92 -7.81 -6.42
C LYS A 176 18.67 -8.35 -5.74
#